data_AF-A0A7Y5RRS1-F1
#
_entry.id   AF-A0A7Y5RRS1-F1
#
_cell.length_a   1.000
_cell.length_b   1.000
_cell.length_c   1.000
_cell.angle_alpha   90.00
_cell.angle_beta   90.00
_cell.angle_gamma   90.00
#
_symmetry.space_group_name_H-M   'P 1'
#
loop_
_entity.id
_entity.type
_entity.pdbx_description
1 polymer ?
#
loop_
_entity_poly.entity_id
_entity_poly.type
_entity_poly.pdbx_seq_one_letter_code
_entity_poly.pdbx_strand_id
1 'polypeptide(L)'
;MPAISIRGLDDKVVDRLRRRAKRHKRSLESEIRAILEQEAEHDQRLNAAKRIRKIAKKLTPAFKGVNTLELLREIRGYGPDRP
;
A
#
# COMPACT_ATOMS: atom_id res chain seq x y z
N MET A 1 -7.48 -4.02 25.03
CA MET A 1 -6.41 -3.71 24.05
C MET A 1 -5.39 -4.83 24.09
N PRO A 2 -4.90 -5.32 22.94
CA PRO A 2 -3.77 -6.24 22.91
C PRO A 2 -2.50 -5.55 23.42
N ALA A 3 -1.64 -6.29 24.10
CA ALA A 3 -0.36 -5.81 24.62
C ALA A 3 0.77 -6.77 24.20
N ILE A 4 1.95 -6.21 23.91
CA ILE A 4 3.14 -6.97 23.50
C ILE A 4 4.28 -6.60 24.46
N SER A 5 5.00 -7.62 24.93
CA SER A 5 6.24 -7.46 25.71
C SER A 5 7.43 -7.89 24.86
N ILE A 6 8.43 -7.03 24.74
CA ILE A 6 9.68 -7.30 24.01
C ILE A 6 10.80 -7.42 25.05
N ARG A 7 11.46 -8.57 25.12
CA ARG A 7 12.56 -8.84 26.06
C ARG A 7 13.89 -8.89 25.31
N GLY A 8 15.00 -8.58 26.00
CA GLY A 8 16.35 -8.66 25.44
C GLY A 8 16.64 -7.64 24.35
N LEU A 9 15.94 -6.50 24.33
CA LEU A 9 16.20 -5.43 23.39
C LEU A 9 17.45 -4.65 23.83
N ASP A 10 18.39 -4.44 22.90
CA ASP A 10 19.59 -3.64 23.15
C ASP A 10 19.21 -2.21 23.58
N ASP A 11 19.79 -1.75 24.69
CA ASP A 11 19.56 -0.42 25.25
C ASP A 11 19.83 0.70 24.24
N LYS A 12 20.81 0.52 23.34
CA LYS A 12 21.11 1.47 22.26
C LYS A 12 19.92 1.64 21.31
N VAL A 13 19.16 0.57 21.07
CA VAL A 13 17.94 0.59 20.26
C VAL A 13 16.84 1.35 20.98
N VAL A 14 16.67 1.09 22.29
CA VAL A 14 15.70 1.81 23.14
C VAL A 14 15.99 3.31 23.12
N ASP A 15 17.24 3.71 23.27
CA ASP A 15 17.65 5.12 23.24
C ASP A 15 17.41 5.79 21.89
N ARG A 16 17.66 5.07 20.80
CA ARG A 16 17.35 5.57 19.46
C ARG A 16 15.84 5.78 19.28
N LEU A 17 15.01 4.85 19.76
CA LEU A 17 13.56 4.97 19.72
C LEU A 17 13.05 6.11 20.61
N ARG A 18 13.61 6.28 21.82
CA ARG A 18 13.29 7.42 22.70
C ARG A 18 13.60 8.76 22.03
N ARG A 19 14.76 8.88 21.39
CA ARG A 19 15.12 10.10 20.63
C ARG A 19 14.17 10.34 19.46
N ARG A 20 13.77 9.29 18.73
CA ARG A 20 12.79 9.37 17.65
C ARG A 20 11.42 9.84 18.17
N ALA A 21 10.94 9.26 19.26
CA ALA A 21 9.69 9.63 19.92
C ALA A 21 9.66 11.12 20.33
N LYS A 22 10.77 11.62 20.93
CA LYS A 22 10.93 13.04 21.27
C LYS A 22 10.82 13.94 20.04
N ARG A 23 11.48 13.58 18.92
CA ARG A 23 11.40 14.35 17.66
C ARG A 23 9.97 14.40 17.12
N HIS A 24 9.22 13.30 17.24
CA HIS A 24 7.82 13.22 16.81
C HIS A 24 6.82 13.73 17.86
N LYS A 25 7.30 14.29 18.98
CA LYS A 25 6.47 14.82 20.08
C LYS A 25 5.45 13.79 20.61
N ARG A 26 5.84 12.52 20.71
CA ARG A 26 4.98 11.43 21.21
C ARG A 26 5.70 10.57 22.26
N SER A 27 4.95 9.77 23.00
CA SER A 27 5.50 8.78 23.93
C SER A 27 6.25 7.67 23.17
N LEU A 28 7.14 6.95 23.87
CA LEU A 28 7.84 5.81 23.30
C LEU A 28 6.87 4.71 22.82
N GLU A 29 5.83 4.43 23.60
CA GLU A 29 4.79 3.47 23.22
C GLU A 29 4.07 3.90 21.94
N SER A 30 3.67 5.17 21.83
CA SER A 30 3.02 5.70 20.63
C SER A 30 3.96 5.72 19.42
N GLU A 31 5.26 5.90 19.63
CA GLU A 31 6.27 5.73 18.57
C GLU A 31 6.35 4.30 18.08
N ILE A 32 6.43 3.33 19.00
CA ILE A 32 6.52 1.91 18.66
C ILE A 32 5.23 1.47 17.94
N ARG A 33 4.06 1.85 18.45
CA ARG A 33 2.77 1.55 17.82
C ARG A 33 2.74 2.03 16.37
N ALA A 34 3.08 3.29 16.15
CA ALA A 34 3.04 3.85 14.80
C ALA A 34 4.06 3.20 13.85
N ILE A 35 5.23 2.79 14.34
CA ILE A 35 6.18 2.03 13.52
C ILE A 35 5.54 0.70 13.10
N LEU A 36 4.95 -0.03 14.04
CA LEU A 36 4.29 -1.32 13.75
C LEU A 36 3.12 -1.16 12.78
N GLU A 37 2.30 -0.12 12.95
CA GLU A 37 1.20 0.20 12.03
C GLU A 37 1.71 0.55 10.62
N GLN A 38 2.75 1.38 10.53
CA GLN A 38 3.37 1.75 9.26
C GLN A 38 3.94 0.55 8.51
N GLU A 39 4.64 -0.35 9.19
CA GLU A 39 5.20 -1.56 8.57
C GLU A 39 4.09 -2.54 8.16
N ALA A 40 3.07 -2.73 9.00
CA ALA A 40 1.92 -3.57 8.66
C ALA A 40 1.18 -3.07 7.41
N GLU A 41 0.99 -1.75 7.29
CA GLU A 41 0.42 -1.13 6.10
C GLU A 41 1.32 -1.26 4.87
N HIS A 42 2.64 -1.11 5.05
CA HIS A 42 3.60 -1.24 3.95
C HIS A 42 3.53 -2.62 3.30
N ASP A 43 3.50 -3.67 4.12
CA ASP A 43 3.33 -5.05 3.65
C ASP A 43 2.01 -5.25 2.92
N GLN A 44 0.92 -4.71 3.45
CA GLN A 44 -0.39 -4.77 2.78
C GLN A 44 -0.36 -4.08 1.41
N ARG A 45 0.24 -2.89 1.31
CA ARG A 45 0.35 -2.13 0.05
C ARG A 45 1.21 -2.86 -0.97
N LEU A 46 2.36 -3.40 -0.57
CA LEU A 46 3.21 -4.20 -1.45
C LEU A 46 2.48 -5.46 -1.95
N ASN A 47 1.74 -6.13 -1.08
CA ASN A 47 0.95 -7.31 -1.45
C ASN A 47 -0.23 -6.95 -2.36
N ALA A 48 -0.92 -5.84 -2.11
CA ALA A 48 -1.96 -5.32 -3.00
C ALA A 48 -1.39 -4.98 -4.38
N ALA A 49 -0.25 -4.29 -4.45
CA ALA A 49 0.43 -3.96 -5.70
C ALA A 49 0.86 -5.22 -6.46
N LYS A 50 1.36 -6.25 -5.78
CA LYS A 50 1.66 -7.56 -6.38
C LYS A 50 0.41 -8.23 -6.96
N ARG A 51 -0.73 -8.17 -6.25
CA ARG A 51 -2.02 -8.71 -6.72
C ARG A 51 -2.52 -7.96 -7.96
N ILE A 52 -2.49 -6.63 -7.94
CA ILE A 52 -2.87 -5.78 -9.09
C ILE A 52 -1.99 -6.11 -10.29
N ARG A 53 -0.66 -6.19 -10.12
CA ARG A 53 0.26 -6.60 -11.20
C ARG A 53 -0.04 -7.99 -11.74
N LYS A 54 -0.40 -8.96 -10.88
CA LYS A 54 -0.76 -10.32 -11.31
C LYS A 54 -2.06 -10.33 -12.11
N ILE A 55 -3.07 -9.55 -11.70
CA ILE A 55 -4.31 -9.38 -12.45
C ILE A 55 -4.03 -8.69 -13.78
N ALA A 56 -3.31 -7.56 -13.77
CA ALA A 56 -2.93 -6.83 -14.95
C ALA A 56 -2.21 -7.76 -15.95
N LYS A 57 -1.19 -8.52 -15.53
CA LYS A 57 -0.46 -9.48 -16.39
C LYS A 57 -1.37 -10.55 -17.01
N LYS A 58 -2.41 -11.00 -16.30
CA LYS A 58 -3.39 -11.96 -16.84
C LYS A 58 -4.35 -11.32 -17.84
N LEU A 59 -4.71 -10.06 -17.61
CA LEU A 59 -5.63 -9.30 -18.47
C LEU A 59 -4.92 -8.69 -19.68
N THR A 60 -3.63 -8.35 -19.58
CA THR A 60 -2.87 -7.66 -20.65
C THR A 60 -2.96 -8.38 -22.00
N PRO A 61 -2.89 -9.73 -22.08
CA PRO A 61 -3.09 -10.45 -23.34
C PRO A 61 -4.51 -10.28 -23.91
N ALA A 62 -5.54 -10.24 -23.06
CA ALA A 62 -6.93 -10.09 -23.47
C ALA A 62 -7.28 -8.68 -23.98
N PHE A 63 -6.50 -7.68 -23.58
CA PHE A 63 -6.65 -6.28 -24.00
C PHE A 63 -5.56 -5.83 -24.99
N LYS A 64 -4.72 -6.75 -25.50
CA LYS A 64 -3.65 -6.43 -26.45
C LYS A 64 -4.29 -6.03 -27.79
N GLY A 65 -4.07 -4.79 -28.22
CA GLY A 65 -4.65 -4.25 -29.45
C GLY A 65 -6.04 -3.64 -29.28
N VAL A 66 -6.58 -3.61 -28.06
CA VAL A 66 -7.85 -2.94 -27.76
C VAL A 66 -7.60 -1.44 -27.60
N ASN A 67 -8.23 -0.63 -28.44
CA ASN A 67 -8.19 0.82 -28.31
C ASN A 67 -9.21 1.26 -27.27
N THR A 68 -8.73 1.66 -26.08
CA THR A 68 -9.59 2.10 -24.97
C THR A 68 -10.53 3.24 -25.36
N LEU A 69 -10.13 4.11 -26.29
CA LEU A 69 -10.98 5.21 -26.76
C LEU A 69 -12.14 4.73 -27.64
N GLU A 70 -11.98 3.63 -28.37
CA GLU A 70 -13.07 3.05 -29.17
C GLU A 70 -14.13 2.40 -28.28
N LEU A 71 -13.71 1.64 -27.26
CA LEU A 71 -14.64 1.06 -26.27
C LEU A 71 -15.43 2.15 -25.52
N LEU A 72 -14.77 3.24 -25.13
CA LEU A 72 -15.43 4.36 -24.45
C LEU A 72 -16.40 5.11 -25.36
N ARG A 73 -16.07 5.22 -26.66
CA ARG A 73 -16.96 5.79 -27.67
C ARG A 73 -18.21 4.92 -27.88
N GLU A 74 -18.04 3.60 -27.95
CA GLU A 74 -19.12 2.62 -28.08
C GLU A 74 -20.06 2.63 -26.87
N ILE A 75 -19.51 2.60 -25.65
CA ILE A 75 -20.31 2.67 -24.40
C ILE A 75 -21.12 3.97 -24.31
N ARG A 76 -20.58 5.08 -24.84
CA ARG A 76 -21.27 6.39 -24.87
C ARG A 76 -22.20 6.57 -26.07
N GLY A 77 -22.33 5.56 -26.93
CA GLY A 77 -23.18 5.58 -28.12
C GLY A 77 -22.64 6.41 -29.29
N TYR A 78 -21.36 6.76 -29.28
CA TYR A 78 -20.64 7.44 -30.37
C TYR A 78 -19.87 6.42 -31.22
N GLY A 79 -20.58 5.45 -31.81
CA GLY A 79 -19.98 4.56 -32.81
C GLY A 79 -19.71 5.32 -34.13
N PRO A 80 -18.73 4.89 -34.94
CA PRO A 80 -18.41 5.54 -36.23
C PRO A 80 -19.55 5.48 -37.26
N ASP A 81 -20.55 4.61 -37.06
CA ASP A 81 -21.65 4.35 -38.00
C ASP A 81 -23.03 4.78 -37.49
N ARG A 82 -23.15 5.96 -36.84
CA ARG A 82 -24.48 6.58 -36.71
C ARG A 82 -24.76 7.46 -37.93
N PRO A 83 -25.93 7.32 -38.60
CA PRO A 83 -26.37 8.25 -39.63
C PRO A 83 -26.59 9.66 -39.07
#